data_AF-A0A959UV10-F1
#
_entry.id   AF-A0A959UV10-F1
#
_cell.length_a   1.000
_cell.length_b   1.000
_cell.length_c   1.000
_cell.angle_alpha   90.00
_cell.angle_beta   90.00
_cell.angle_gamma   90.00
#
_symmetry.space_group_name_H-M   'P 1'
#
loop_
_entity.id
_entity.type
_entity.pdbx_description
1 polymer ?
#
loop_
_entity_poly.entity_id
_entity_poly.type
_entity_poly.pdbx_seq_one_letter_code
_entity_poly.pdbx_strand_id
1 'polypeptide(L)'
;DDGRFGGPGPADSLFFSLERTPCFGMCPSYRIHVYRSGQATWEGVGHVEKMGLHRGRIGRDTLEALLNEAERIGYFGLEDKYDGPVTDLPSTLYRMVSGERDKAITARYKVPRELKDFGRYADSLLVPVPWRPVGAAR
;
A
#
# COMPACT_ATOMS: atom_id res chain seq x y z
N ASP A 1 17.75 -7.26 10.90
CA ASP A 1 17.22 -6.27 9.96
C ASP A 1 18.31 -6.03 8.94
N ASP A 2 18.08 -6.46 7.69
CA ASP A 2 19.08 -6.46 6.62
C ASP A 2 19.00 -5.17 5.77
N GLY A 3 18.27 -4.15 6.25
CA GLY A 3 18.18 -2.84 5.61
C GLY A 3 17.36 -2.81 4.32
N ARG A 4 16.67 -3.91 3.98
CA ARG A 4 15.87 -4.01 2.75
C ARG A 4 14.47 -3.43 2.86
N PHE A 5 13.96 -3.24 4.09
CA PHE A 5 12.65 -2.66 4.33
C PHE A 5 12.77 -1.22 4.81
N GLY A 6 12.10 -0.30 4.11
CA GLY A 6 12.10 1.10 4.47
C GLY A 6 13.36 1.85 4.02
N GLY A 7 13.46 3.10 4.48
CA GLY A 7 14.52 4.03 4.08
C GLY A 7 15.80 3.88 4.90
N PRO A 8 16.87 4.58 4.49
CA PRO A 8 18.12 4.59 5.23
C PRO A 8 17.94 5.30 6.57
N GLY A 9 18.48 4.71 7.64
CA GLY A 9 18.49 5.29 8.97
C GLY A 9 18.03 4.34 10.08
N PRO A 10 18.24 4.72 11.34
CA PRO A 10 17.94 3.88 12.51
C PRO A 10 16.47 3.92 12.94
N ALA A 11 15.68 4.89 12.45
CA ALA A 11 14.29 5.06 12.83
C ALA A 11 13.36 4.08 12.08
N ASP A 12 12.20 3.79 12.68
CA ASP A 12 11.13 3.07 11.99
C ASP A 12 10.57 3.93 10.86
N SER A 13 10.73 3.47 9.63
CA SER A 13 10.42 4.21 8.41
C SER A 13 9.38 3.48 7.58
N LEU A 14 8.63 4.22 6.76
CA LEU A 14 7.70 3.66 5.79
C LEU A 14 8.42 2.64 4.89
N PHE A 15 7.85 1.46 4.73
CA PHE A 15 8.28 0.43 3.79
C PHE A 15 7.33 0.34 2.59
N PHE A 16 6.02 0.34 2.84
CA PHE A 16 5.02 0.22 1.80
C PHE A 16 3.78 1.04 2.11
N SER A 17 3.21 1.70 1.11
CA SER A 17 1.89 2.31 1.18
C SER A 17 1.01 1.88 0.02
N LEU A 18 -0.26 1.67 0.31
CA LEU A 18 -1.30 1.37 -0.66
C LEU A 18 -2.54 2.18 -0.34
N GLU A 19 -3.00 2.97 -1.30
CA GLU A 19 -4.23 3.76 -1.17
C GLU A 19 -5.16 3.46 -2.34
N ARG A 20 -6.43 3.20 -2.03
CA ARG A 20 -7.52 3.17 -2.99
C ARG A 20 -8.38 4.40 -2.80
N THR A 21 -8.46 5.23 -3.83
CA THR A 21 -9.24 6.47 -3.76
C THR A 21 -10.73 6.19 -3.96
N PRO A 22 -11.61 7.08 -3.47
CA PRO A 22 -13.04 6.98 -3.77
C PRO A 22 -13.35 7.02 -5.27
N CYS A 23 -14.51 6.45 -5.64
CA CYS A 23 -15.13 6.56 -6.97
C CYS A 23 -16.58 7.06 -6.77
N PHE A 24 -17.32 7.34 -7.86
CA PHE A 24 -18.73 7.77 -7.75
C PHE A 24 -19.69 6.68 -7.24
N GLY A 25 -19.29 5.41 -7.33
CA GLY A 25 -20.06 4.26 -6.86
C GLY A 25 -19.59 3.74 -5.50
N MET A 26 -19.79 2.43 -5.27
CA MET A 26 -19.48 1.78 -4.00
C MET A 26 -18.07 1.17 -3.94
N CYS A 27 -17.09 1.80 -4.59
CA CYS A 27 -15.72 1.27 -4.56
C CYS A 27 -15.15 1.38 -3.14
N PRO A 28 -14.52 0.30 -2.61
CA PRO A 28 -13.76 0.38 -1.38
C PRO A 28 -12.68 1.45 -1.47
N SER A 29 -12.63 2.34 -0.47
CA SER A 29 -11.59 3.37 -0.35
C SER A 29 -10.96 3.31 1.03
N TYR A 30 -9.64 3.25 1.03
CA TYR A 30 -8.82 3.09 2.24
C TYR A 30 -7.36 3.38 1.96
N ARG A 31 -6.58 3.54 3.03
CA ARG A 31 -5.13 3.70 3.01
C ARG A 31 -4.46 2.74 3.98
N ILE A 32 -3.38 2.12 3.55
CA ILE A 32 -2.53 1.26 4.38
C ILE A 32 -1.11 1.81 4.36
N HIS A 33 -0.51 1.97 5.54
CA HIS A 33 0.92 2.21 5.68
C HIS A 33 1.54 1.06 6.45
N VAL A 34 2.63 0.51 5.93
CA VAL A 34 3.43 -0.54 6.56
C VAL A 34 4.83 0.00 6.75
N TYR A 35 5.34 -0.12 7.97
CA TYR A 35 6.65 0.35 8.39
C TYR A 35 7.63 -0.81 8.50
N ARG A 36 8.94 -0.53 8.46
CA ARG A 36 9.99 -1.57 8.47
C ARG A 36 9.94 -2.49 9.69
N SER A 37 9.47 -1.98 10.84
CA SER A 37 9.28 -2.76 12.06
C SER A 37 8.14 -3.78 11.98
N GLY A 38 7.32 -3.71 10.93
CA GLY A 38 6.04 -4.40 10.81
C GLY A 38 4.88 -3.66 11.50
N GLN A 39 5.11 -2.52 12.16
CA GLN A 39 3.99 -1.65 12.54
C GLN A 39 3.23 -1.23 11.28
N ALA A 40 1.91 -1.11 11.38
CA ALA A 40 1.10 -0.66 10.26
C ALA A 40 -0.15 0.08 10.72
N THR A 41 -0.65 0.94 9.84
CA THR A 41 -1.92 1.63 10.01
C THR A 41 -2.85 1.33 8.84
N TRP A 42 -4.14 1.20 9.14
CA TRP A 42 -5.22 1.13 8.17
C TRP A 42 -6.15 2.30 8.41
N GLU A 43 -6.53 3.02 7.37
CA GLU A 43 -7.53 4.09 7.42
C GLU A 43 -8.64 3.77 6.41
N GLY A 44 -9.81 3.36 6.90
CA GLY A 44 -10.97 3.11 6.05
C GLY A 44 -11.77 4.38 5.81
N VAL A 45 -12.01 4.71 4.55
CA VAL A 45 -12.68 5.95 4.13
C VAL A 45 -14.11 5.71 3.67
N GLY A 46 -14.37 4.64 2.91
CA GLY A 46 -15.70 4.35 2.41
C GLY A 46 -15.83 2.94 1.82
N HIS A 47 -17.02 2.36 1.94
CA HIS A 47 -17.36 1.02 1.42
C HIS A 47 -16.38 -0.08 1.87
N VAL A 48 -15.87 0.02 3.09
CA VAL A 48 -15.04 -0.99 3.75
C VAL A 48 -15.62 -1.36 5.10
N GLU A 49 -15.39 -2.60 5.53
CA GLU A 49 -15.83 -3.10 6.83
C GLU A 49 -15.19 -2.32 7.99
N LYS A 50 -13.92 -1.93 7.83
CA LYS A 50 -13.11 -1.31 8.88
C LYS A 50 -12.97 0.18 8.61
N MET A 51 -13.93 0.96 9.09
CA MET A 51 -13.94 2.42 8.94
C MET A 51 -13.03 3.12 9.96
N GLY A 52 -12.47 4.28 9.59
CA GLY A 52 -11.62 5.10 10.44
C GLY A 52 -10.19 4.56 10.59
N LEU A 53 -9.46 5.08 11.58
CA LEU A 53 -8.06 4.74 11.82
C LEU A 53 -7.92 3.47 12.69
N HIS A 54 -7.12 2.54 12.23
CA HIS A 54 -6.76 1.28 12.88
C HIS A 54 -5.25 1.08 12.87
N ARG A 55 -4.76 0.26 13.81
CA ARG A 55 -3.37 -0.19 13.89
C ARG A 55 -3.32 -1.71 13.74
N GLY A 56 -2.25 -2.19 13.14
CA GLY A 56 -2.00 -3.61 12.96
C GLY A 56 -0.51 -3.92 13.04
N ARG A 57 -0.18 -5.21 12.98
CA ARG A 57 1.19 -5.68 12.87
C ARG A 57 1.30 -6.64 11.69
N ILE A 58 2.23 -6.35 10.80
CA ILE A 58 2.54 -7.14 9.61
C ILE A 58 3.71 -8.04 9.93
N GLY A 59 3.55 -9.34 9.67
CA GLY A 59 4.60 -10.32 9.87
C GLY A 59 5.74 -10.12 8.87
N ARG A 60 6.95 -10.55 9.24
CA ARG A 60 8.14 -10.43 8.38
C ARG A 60 7.95 -11.15 7.05
N ASP A 61 7.29 -12.32 7.05
CA ASP A 61 6.99 -13.09 5.85
C ASP A 61 6.13 -12.29 4.85
N THR A 62 5.20 -11.46 5.34
CA THR A 62 4.39 -10.57 4.50
C THR A 62 5.21 -9.42 3.93
N LEU A 63 6.15 -8.85 4.71
CA LEU A 63 7.08 -7.83 4.20
C LEU A 63 7.96 -8.39 3.08
N GLU A 64 8.49 -9.61 3.29
CA GLU A 64 9.28 -10.33 2.28
C GLU A 64 8.44 -10.65 1.04
N ALA A 65 7.21 -11.13 1.21
CA ALA A 65 6.30 -11.42 0.11
C ALA A 65 6.01 -10.17 -0.75
N LEU A 66 5.76 -9.01 -0.12
CA LEU A 66 5.53 -7.75 -0.82
C LEU A 66 6.77 -7.29 -1.58
N LEU A 67 7.94 -7.32 -0.94
CA LEU A 67 9.18 -6.88 -1.57
C LEU A 67 9.56 -7.82 -2.72
N ASN A 68 9.50 -9.14 -2.52
CA ASN A 68 9.84 -10.13 -3.55
C ASN A 68 8.95 -9.99 -4.79
N GLU A 69 7.64 -9.77 -4.60
CA GLU A 69 6.73 -9.55 -5.73
C GLU A 69 7.02 -8.22 -6.44
N ALA A 70 7.33 -7.16 -5.70
CA ALA A 70 7.72 -5.88 -6.28
C ALA A 70 9.01 -5.98 -7.12
N GLU A 71 10.02 -6.69 -6.63
CA GLU A 71 11.24 -6.98 -7.42
C GLU A 71 10.92 -7.83 -8.65
N ARG A 72 10.08 -8.86 -8.51
CA ARG A 72 9.70 -9.76 -9.60
C ARG A 72 9.03 -9.03 -10.77
N ILE A 73 8.20 -8.02 -10.48
CA ILE A 73 7.55 -7.20 -11.51
C ILE A 73 8.39 -6.01 -11.98
N GLY A 74 9.58 -5.81 -11.41
CA GLY A 74 10.43 -4.64 -11.70
C GLY A 74 9.81 -3.31 -11.25
N TYR A 75 9.12 -3.29 -10.09
CA TYR A 75 8.32 -2.15 -9.60
C TYR A 75 9.08 -0.81 -9.65
N PHE A 76 10.35 -0.81 -9.25
CA PHE A 76 11.18 0.41 -9.21
C PHE A 76 11.49 0.99 -10.61
N GLY A 77 11.34 0.19 -11.67
CA GLY A 77 11.52 0.61 -13.07
C GLY A 77 10.22 0.96 -13.80
N LEU A 78 9.06 0.85 -13.15
CA LEU A 78 7.78 1.25 -13.73
C LEU A 78 7.67 2.78 -13.84
N GLU A 79 6.70 3.27 -14.61
CA GLU A 79 6.39 4.70 -14.70
C GLU A 79 5.77 5.21 -13.39
N ASP A 80 6.04 6.47 -13.04
CA ASP A 80 5.45 7.10 -11.84
C ASP A 80 3.93 7.31 -11.96
N LYS A 81 3.41 7.34 -13.20
CA LYS A 81 2.02 7.69 -13.46
C LYS A 81 1.43 6.94 -14.65
N TYR A 82 0.32 6.25 -14.39
CA TYR A 82 -0.53 5.61 -15.38
C TYR A 82 -1.92 6.26 -15.31
N ASP A 83 -2.15 7.28 -16.13
CA ASP A 83 -3.34 8.14 -16.06
C ASP A 83 -3.80 8.59 -17.45
N GLY A 84 -4.99 9.19 -17.53
CA GLY A 84 -5.58 9.67 -18.77
C GLY A 84 -6.84 10.50 -18.51
N PRO A 85 -7.51 11.01 -19.57
CA PRO A 85 -8.71 11.84 -19.44
C PRO A 85 -9.94 10.97 -19.11
N VAL A 86 -9.93 10.33 -17.95
CA VAL A 86 -11.02 9.55 -17.36
C VAL A 86 -11.43 10.21 -16.05
N THR A 87 -12.72 10.26 -15.73
CA THR A 87 -13.24 10.96 -14.54
C THR A 87 -13.86 10.03 -13.51
N ASP A 88 -14.30 8.85 -13.93
CA ASP A 88 -15.09 7.89 -13.17
C ASP A 88 -14.26 6.76 -12.53
N LEU A 89 -13.04 6.52 -13.03
CA LEU A 89 -12.16 5.49 -12.49
C LEU A 89 -11.48 5.93 -11.18
N PRO A 90 -11.50 5.10 -10.13
CA PRO A 90 -10.67 5.31 -8.95
C PRO A 90 -9.20 5.14 -9.29
N SER A 91 -8.34 5.83 -8.54
CA SER A 91 -6.91 5.64 -8.56
C SER A 91 -6.49 4.65 -7.48
N THR A 92 -5.43 3.89 -7.76
CA THR A 92 -4.65 3.20 -6.75
C THR A 92 -3.29 3.88 -6.64
N LEU A 93 -2.91 4.33 -5.46
CA LEU A 93 -1.62 4.94 -5.20
C LEU A 93 -0.74 3.95 -4.45
N TYR A 94 0.48 3.77 -4.95
CA TYR A 94 1.48 2.89 -4.37
C TYR A 94 2.69 3.72 -3.95
N ARG A 95 3.37 3.30 -2.89
CA ARG A 95 4.75 3.69 -2.61
C ARG A 95 5.49 2.52 -2.00
N MET A 96 6.73 2.31 -2.42
CA MET A 96 7.61 1.33 -1.81
C MET A 96 8.98 1.95 -1.55
N VAL A 97 9.50 1.72 -0.36
CA VAL A 97 10.83 2.16 0.07
C VAL A 97 11.66 0.94 0.46
N SER A 98 12.82 0.78 -0.17
CA SER A 98 13.75 -0.33 0.06
C SER A 98 15.20 0.16 -0.04
N GLY A 99 15.81 0.40 1.12
CA GLY A 99 17.11 1.05 1.22
C GLY A 99 17.03 2.47 0.63
N GLU A 100 17.94 2.78 -0.29
CA GLU A 100 17.98 4.07 -1.00
C GLU A 100 16.90 4.22 -2.08
N ARG A 101 16.14 3.16 -2.40
CA ARG A 101 15.10 3.20 -3.44
C ARG A 101 13.78 3.63 -2.83
N ASP A 102 13.17 4.67 -3.39
CA ASP A 102 11.85 5.16 -3.03
C ASP A 102 11.06 5.43 -4.31
N LYS A 103 9.97 4.68 -4.52
CA LYS A 103 9.17 4.73 -5.74
C LYS A 103 7.69 4.83 -5.42
N ALA A 104 7.06 5.91 -5.90
CA ALA A 104 5.63 6.13 -5.83
C ALA A 104 4.99 5.99 -7.22
N ILE A 105 3.82 5.37 -7.30
CA ILE A 105 3.09 5.19 -8.56
C ILE A 105 1.62 5.59 -8.38
N THR A 106 1.13 6.45 -9.27
CA THR A 106 -0.30 6.75 -9.41
C THR A 106 -0.89 5.92 -10.54
N ALA A 107 -1.78 4.98 -10.22
CA ALA A 107 -2.35 4.03 -11.18
C ALA A 107 -3.86 4.23 -11.33
N ARG A 108 -4.29 4.73 -12.49
CA ARG A 108 -5.71 5.00 -12.79
C ARG A 108 -6.14 4.48 -14.16
N TYR A 109 -5.37 4.79 -15.20
CA TYR A 109 -5.72 4.48 -16.59
C TYR A 109 -4.55 3.81 -17.31
N LYS A 110 -4.83 2.83 -18.19
CA LYS A 110 -3.82 2.00 -18.89
C LYS A 110 -2.74 1.40 -17.96
N VAL A 111 -3.13 1.08 -16.73
CA VAL A 111 -2.25 0.45 -15.75
C VAL A 111 -1.82 -0.94 -16.24
N PRO A 112 -0.51 -1.27 -16.26
CA PRO A 112 0.01 -2.58 -16.64
C PRO A 112 -0.62 -3.71 -15.83
N ARG A 113 -0.72 -4.89 -16.44
CA ARG A 113 -1.37 -6.06 -15.81
C ARG A 113 -0.62 -6.46 -14.53
N GLU A 114 0.70 -6.40 -14.57
CA GLU A 114 1.61 -6.75 -13.49
C GLU A 114 1.39 -5.86 -12.26
N LEU A 115 1.24 -4.54 -12.47
CA LEU A 115 0.97 -3.61 -11.37
C LEU A 115 -0.45 -3.79 -10.80
N LYS A 116 -1.45 -4.11 -11.63
CA LYS A 116 -2.79 -4.45 -11.14
C LYS A 116 -2.78 -5.73 -10.31
N ASP A 117 -2.06 -6.76 -10.77
CA ASP A 117 -1.96 -8.03 -10.06
C ASP A 117 -1.20 -7.85 -8.74
N PHE A 118 -0.13 -7.05 -8.72
CA PHE A 118 0.58 -6.66 -7.50
C PHE A 118 -0.35 -5.99 -6.47
N GLY A 119 -1.21 -5.06 -6.91
CA GLY A 119 -2.19 -4.41 -6.03
C GLY A 119 -3.21 -5.39 -5.43
N ARG A 120 -3.68 -6.39 -6.20
CA ARG A 120 -4.57 -7.45 -5.68
C ARG A 120 -3.85 -8.39 -4.71
N TYR A 121 -2.59 -8.68 -4.98
CA TYR A 121 -1.76 -9.49 -4.10
C TYR A 121 -1.48 -8.77 -2.77
N ALA A 122 -1.19 -7.48 -2.81
CA ALA A 122 -1.06 -6.68 -1.60
C ALA A 122 -2.36 -6.68 -0.78
N ASP A 123 -3.54 -6.62 -1.42
CA ASP A 123 -4.81 -6.70 -0.71
C ASP A 123 -5.02 -8.05 -0.02
N SER A 124 -4.74 -9.15 -0.71
CA SER A 124 -4.94 -10.48 -0.15
C SER A 124 -4.07 -10.73 1.08
N LEU A 125 -2.93 -10.03 1.17
CA LEU A 125 -2.04 -10.06 2.33
C LEU A 125 -2.44 -9.09 3.44
N LEU A 126 -2.89 -7.87 3.10
CA LEU A 126 -3.03 -6.78 4.06
C LEU A 126 -4.46 -6.56 4.57
N VAL A 127 -5.49 -6.84 3.76
CA VAL A 127 -6.90 -6.68 4.17
C VAL A 127 -7.29 -7.63 5.31
N PRO A 128 -6.86 -8.92 5.34
CA PRO A 128 -7.23 -9.86 6.40
C PRO A 128 -6.51 -9.65 7.74
N VAL A 129 -5.52 -8.75 7.81
CA VAL A 129 -4.76 -8.47 9.03
C VAL A 129 -5.73 -8.10 10.17
N PRO A 130 -5.47 -8.55 11.42
CA PRO A 130 -6.30 -8.21 12.58
C PRO A 130 -6.08 -6.76 13.01
N TRP A 131 -6.65 -5.84 12.24
CA TRP A 131 -6.66 -4.40 12.50
C TRP A 131 -7.46 -4.07 13.75
N ARG A 132 -6.90 -3.24 14.63
CA ARG A 132 -7.54 -2.78 15.86
C ARG A 132 -7.81 -1.28 15.78
N PRO A 133 -9.01 -0.81 16.13
CA PRO A 133 -9.33 0.60 16.07
C PRO A 133 -8.41 1.40 16.99
N VAL A 134 -7.90 2.51 16.47
CA VAL A 134 -7.28 3.54 17.31
C VAL A 134 -8.45 4.32 17.86
N GLY A 135 -8.80 4.09 19.12
CA GLY A 135 -9.83 4.90 19.77
C GLY A 135 -9.54 6.38 19.55
N ALA A 136 -10.58 7.17 19.30
CA ALA A 136 -10.46 8.62 19.39
C ALA A 136 -9.84 8.92 20.76
N ALA A 137 -8.72 9.66 20.79
CA ALA A 137 -8.22 10.20 22.03
C ALA A 137 -9.41 10.91 22.70
N ARG A 138 -9.79 10.44 23.89
CA ARG A 138 -10.78 11.10 24.73
C ARG A 138 -10.23 12.43 25.21
#